data_AF-A0A7J4AYX7-F1
#
_entry.id   AF-A0A7J4AYX7-F1
#
_cell.length_a   1.000
_cell.length_b   1.000
_cell.length_c   1.000
_cell.angle_alpha   90.00
_cell.angle_beta   90.00
_cell.angle_gamma   90.00
#
_symmetry.space_group_name_H-M   'P 1'
#
loop_
_entity.id
_entity.type
_entity.pdbx_description
1 polymer ?
#
loop_
_entity_poly.entity_id
_entity_poly.type
_entity_poly.pdbx_seq_one_letter_code
_entity_poly.pdbx_strand_id
1 'polypeptide(L)'
;MRFLQEYRDGELVRRIVARSNLLLEKLGREVKIMEVCGTHTMAIARHGLRSLFKRNLDLLSGPGCPVCVTPNSGFSLVFQAAEKGLTVTTFGDLMRVPLNGESLLDLKSRGLDIRVVYSPYDSLKM
;
A
#
# COMPACT_ATOMS: atom_id res chain seq x y z
N MET A 1 20.34 1.02 -10.66
CA MET A 1 19.68 2.30 -10.32
C MET A 1 20.66 3.18 -9.56
N ARG A 2 21.12 4.28 -10.16
CA ARG A 2 22.24 5.13 -9.68
C ARG A 2 21.98 5.83 -8.33
N PHE A 3 20.75 5.80 -7.81
CA PHE A 3 20.36 6.54 -6.60
C PHE A 3 20.00 5.66 -5.39
N LEU A 4 20.00 4.33 -5.51
CA LEU A 4 19.54 3.46 -4.40
C LEU A 4 20.56 3.30 -3.27
N GLN A 5 21.86 3.36 -3.57
CA GLN A 5 22.91 3.22 -2.56
C GLN A 5 23.13 4.51 -1.77
N GLU A 6 23.09 5.66 -2.45
CA GLU A 6 23.37 6.98 -1.86
C GLU A 6 22.38 7.35 -0.75
N TYR A 7 21.11 6.97 -0.87
CA TYR A 7 20.09 7.24 0.15
C TYR A 7 19.96 6.14 1.22
N ARG A 8 20.67 5.02 1.10
CA ARG A 8 20.70 3.93 2.09
C ARG A 8 21.90 4.07 3.02
N ASP A 9 21.98 5.21 3.68
CA ASP A 9 23.08 5.57 4.58
C ASP A 9 22.59 5.69 6.04
N GLY A 10 23.09 4.79 6.89
CA GLY A 10 22.76 4.78 8.31
C GLY A 10 23.32 5.98 9.08
N GLU A 11 24.46 6.56 8.67
CA GLU A 11 24.97 7.78 9.29
C GLU A 11 24.10 8.97 8.94
N LEU A 12 23.69 9.10 7.68
CA LEU A 12 22.74 10.14 7.27
C LEU A 12 21.44 10.05 8.07
N VAL A 13 20.90 8.84 8.25
CA VAL A 13 19.70 8.62 9.08
C VAL A 13 19.92 9.08 10.52
N ARG A 14 21.03 8.71 11.16
CA ARG A 14 21.34 9.15 12.54
C ARG A 14 21.43 10.68 12.64
N ARG A 15 22.07 11.35 11.68
CA ARG A 15 22.16 12.82 11.62
C ARG A 15 20.77 13.46 11.48
N ILE A 16 19.92 12.93 10.61
CA ILE A 16 18.54 13.42 10.41
C ILE A 16 17.73 13.23 11.70
N VAL A 17 17.76 12.05 12.32
CA VAL A 17 17.05 11.77 13.57
C VAL A 17 17.49 12.71 14.69
N ALA A 18 18.80 12.90 14.87
CA ALA A 18 19.33 13.81 15.89
C ALA A 18 18.84 15.25 15.66
N ARG A 19 18.89 15.73 14.41
CA ARG A 19 18.41 17.07 14.07
C ARG A 19 16.90 17.21 14.27
N SER A 20 16.12 16.23 13.85
CA SER A 20 14.67 16.21 14.04
C SER A 20 14.30 16.24 15.52
N ASN A 21 14.98 15.47 16.37
CA ASN A 21 14.74 15.46 17.81
C ASN A 21 15.01 16.82 18.47
N LEU A 22 16.06 17.54 18.05
CA LEU A 22 16.34 18.91 18.51
C LEU A 22 15.26 19.90 18.07
N LEU A 23 14.73 19.76 16.86
CA LEU A 23 13.65 20.61 16.36
C LEU A 23 12.34 20.33 17.11
N LEU A 24 12.03 19.06 17.35
CA LEU A 24 10.86 18.63 18.11
C LEU A 24 10.88 19.15 19.56
N GLU A 25 12.04 19.19 20.21
CA GLU A 25 12.20 19.82 21.53
C GLU A 25 11.86 21.30 21.49
N LYS A 26 12.46 22.05 20.54
CA LYS A 26 12.24 23.50 20.39
C LYS A 26 10.79 23.85 20.07
N LEU A 27 10.10 22.99 19.33
CA LEU A 27 8.69 23.16 18.99
C LEU A 27 7.77 23.06 20.21
N GLY A 28 8.15 22.30 21.25
CA GLY A 28 7.40 22.20 22.51
C GLY A 28 5.98 21.66 22.39
N ARG A 29 5.61 21.06 21.25
CA ARG A 29 4.26 20.52 20.98
C ARG A 29 4.32 19.16 20.29
N GLU A 30 3.19 18.47 20.29
CA GLU A 30 3.01 17.27 19.48
C GLU A 30 2.94 17.62 17.98
N VAL A 31 3.63 16.81 17.18
CA VAL A 31 3.65 16.90 15.73
C VAL A 31 3.12 15.59 15.16
N LYS A 32 2.16 15.69 14.23
CA LYS A 32 1.60 14.54 13.52
C LYS A 32 1.92 14.68 12.04
N ILE A 33 2.60 13.70 11.46
CA ILE A 33 2.94 13.67 10.03
C ILE A 33 2.28 12.43 9.44
N MET A 34 1.35 12.63 8.50
CA MET A 34 0.67 11.53 7.83
C MET A 34 1.29 11.26 6.46
N GLU A 35 1.64 10.00 6.20
CA GLU A 35 1.91 9.51 4.86
C GLU A 35 0.66 8.84 4.27
N VAL A 36 0.55 8.83 2.94
CA VAL A 36 -0.58 8.25 2.20
C VAL A 36 -0.07 7.32 1.10
N CYS A 37 0.93 6.50 1.43
CA CYS A 37 1.56 5.57 0.50
C CYS A 37 1.94 4.28 1.22
N GLY A 38 1.32 3.15 0.84
CA GLY A 38 1.63 1.85 1.45
C GLY A 38 3.13 1.48 1.45
N THR A 39 3.89 1.94 0.45
CA THR A 39 5.36 1.76 0.41
C THR A 39 6.07 2.53 1.53
N HIS A 40 5.62 3.74 1.87
CA HIS A 40 6.15 4.47 3.03
C HIS A 40 5.71 3.83 4.34
N THR A 41 4.46 3.38 4.46
CA THR A 41 3.99 2.60 5.62
C THR A 41 4.93 1.40 5.88
N MET A 42 5.23 0.64 4.83
CA MET A 42 6.12 -0.52 4.90
C MET A 42 7.55 -0.12 5.25
N ALA A 43 8.10 0.94 4.66
CA ALA A 43 9.45 1.43 4.97
C ALA A 43 9.58 1.88 6.44
N ILE A 44 8.59 2.62 6.96
CA ILE A 44 8.54 3.08 8.35
C ILE A 44 8.55 1.88 9.30
N ALA A 45 7.70 0.87 9.04
CA ALA A 45 7.61 -0.33 9.86
C ALA A 45 8.89 -1.19 9.77
N ARG A 46 9.34 -1.49 8.55
CA ARG A 46 10.51 -2.34 8.27
C ARG A 46 11.79 -1.80 8.94
N HIS A 47 11.96 -0.49 8.94
CA HIS A 47 13.16 0.16 9.50
C HIS A 47 12.95 0.68 10.93
N GLY A 48 11.78 0.42 11.54
CA GLY A 48 11.49 0.85 12.90
C GLY A 48 11.56 2.35 13.11
N LEU A 49 11.30 3.17 12.07
CA LEU A 49 11.58 4.62 12.13
C LEU A 49 10.83 5.32 13.29
N ARG A 50 9.65 4.83 13.65
CA ARG A 50 8.86 5.34 14.78
C ARG A 50 9.62 5.33 16.11
N SER A 51 10.46 4.32 16.35
CA SER A 51 11.21 4.22 17.61
C SER A 51 12.46 5.12 17.66
N LEU A 52 12.85 5.70 16.53
CA LEU A 52 14.03 6.56 16.45
C LEU A 52 13.75 8.01 16.87
N PHE A 53 12.49 8.45 16.77
CA PHE A 53 12.10 9.83 17.08
C PHE A 53 11.59 9.99 18.51
N LYS A 54 11.62 11.22 19.01
CA LYS A 54 11.01 11.56 20.31
C LYS A 54 9.49 11.32 20.30
N ARG A 55 8.95 11.06 21.50
CA ARG A 55 7.52 10.74 21.74
C ARG A 55 6.54 11.82 21.26
N ASN A 56 7.00 13.06 21.04
CA ASN A 56 6.16 14.14 20.53
C ASN A 56 6.09 14.20 18.98
N LEU A 57 6.61 13.20 18.27
CA LEU A 57 6.35 12.99 16.85
C LEU A 57 5.53 11.71 16.65
N ASP A 58 4.37 11.85 16.02
CA ASP A 58 3.54 10.75 15.56
C ASP A 58 3.59 10.66 14.03
N LEU A 59 4.00 9.50 13.52
CA LEU A 59 4.01 9.21 12.09
C LEU A 59 2.70 8.47 11.78
N LEU A 60 1.72 9.12 11.17
CA LEU A 60 0.45 8.49 10.85
C LEU A 60 0.51 7.79 9.49
N SER A 61 -0.17 6.64 9.39
CA SER A 61 -0.38 5.95 8.12
C SER A 61 -1.82 6.17 7.68
N GLY A 62 -1.98 6.96 6.62
CA GLY A 62 -3.26 7.27 6.00
C GLY A 62 -3.71 6.21 5.00
N PRO A 63 -4.79 6.48 4.24
CA PRO A 63 -5.37 5.54 3.28
C PRO A 63 -4.56 5.45 1.97
N GLY A 64 -3.30 4.98 2.06
CA GLY A 64 -2.35 4.87 0.95
C GLY A 64 -2.41 3.58 0.13
N CYS A 65 -3.47 2.79 0.29
CA CYS A 65 -3.66 1.49 -0.37
C CYS A 65 -4.84 1.60 -1.36
N PRO A 66 -4.60 1.65 -2.69
CA PRO A 66 -5.66 1.83 -3.67
C PRO A 66 -6.70 0.69 -3.63
N VAL A 67 -6.25 -0.54 -3.39
CA VAL A 67 -7.13 -1.71 -3.23
C VAL A 67 -8.04 -1.56 -2.01
N CYS A 68 -7.49 -1.14 -0.88
CA CYS A 68 -8.20 -1.05 0.39
C CYS A 68 -9.28 0.04 0.39
N VAL A 69 -9.13 1.06 -0.46
CA VAL A 69 -10.11 2.16 -0.58
C VAL A 69 -11.05 1.99 -1.77
N THR A 70 -10.92 0.92 -2.54
CA THR A 70 -11.80 0.66 -3.68
C THR A 70 -13.21 0.36 -3.18
N PRO A 71 -14.25 1.10 -3.61
CA PRO A 71 -15.61 0.88 -3.12
C PRO A 71 -16.19 -0.48 -3.52
N ASN A 72 -17.02 -1.06 -2.65
CA ASN A 72 -17.71 -2.32 -2.92
C ASN A 72 -18.59 -2.29 -4.18
N SER A 73 -19.11 -1.12 -4.57
CA SER A 73 -19.86 -0.96 -5.83
C SER A 73 -18.99 -1.26 -7.05
N GLY A 74 -17.72 -0.87 -7.04
CA GLY A 74 -16.76 -1.19 -8.10
C GLY A 74 -16.48 -2.69 -8.17
N PHE A 75 -16.23 -3.33 -7.01
CA PHE A 75 -16.05 -4.78 -6.94
C PHE A 75 -17.29 -5.55 -7.42
N SER A 76 -18.50 -5.09 -7.08
CA SER A 76 -19.75 -5.72 -7.50
C SER A 76 -19.88 -5.78 -9.03
N LEU A 77 -19.48 -4.72 -9.74
CA LEU A 77 -19.47 -4.71 -11.20
C LEU A 77 -18.50 -5.76 -11.78
N VAL A 78 -17.34 -5.94 -11.15
CA VAL A 78 -16.34 -6.94 -11.57
C VAL A 78 -16.87 -8.37 -11.36
N PHE A 79 -17.52 -8.64 -10.23
CA PHE A 79 -18.14 -9.95 -9.96
C PHE A 79 -19.23 -10.26 -10.97
N GLN A 80 -20.14 -9.30 -11.22
CA GLN A 80 -21.20 -9.45 -12.21
C GLN A 80 -20.66 -9.68 -13.63
N ALA A 81 -19.55 -9.01 -14.00
CA ALA A 81 -18.91 -9.24 -15.29
C ALA A 81 -18.37 -10.67 -15.40
N ALA A 82 -17.68 -11.17 -14.36
CA ALA A 82 -17.16 -12.53 -14.32
C ALA A 82 -18.29 -13.58 -14.42
N GLU A 83 -19.39 -13.39 -13.68
CA GLU A 83 -20.56 -14.29 -13.70
C GLU A 83 -21.30 -14.30 -15.04
N LYS A 84 -21.22 -13.20 -15.80
CA LYS A 84 -21.71 -13.12 -17.19
C LYS A 84 -20.78 -13.79 -18.21
N GLY A 85 -19.71 -14.44 -17.77
CA GLY A 85 -18.75 -15.14 -18.62
C GLY A 85 -17.71 -14.25 -19.30
N LEU A 86 -17.54 -12.99 -18.85
CA LEU A 86 -16.46 -12.14 -19.35
C LEU A 86 -15.12 -12.53 -18.71
N THR A 87 -14.04 -12.41 -19.48
CA THR A 87 -12.67 -12.49 -18.93
C THR A 87 -12.41 -11.28 -18.03
N VAL A 88 -12.09 -11.53 -16.76
CA VAL A 88 -11.68 -10.50 -15.81
C VAL A 88 -10.18 -10.56 -15.60
N THR A 89 -9.51 -9.43 -15.80
CA THR A 89 -8.09 -9.27 -15.45
C THR A 89 -7.95 -8.42 -14.20
N THR A 90 -7.06 -8.80 -13.29
CA THR A 90 -6.90 -8.11 -12.01
C THR A 90 -5.47 -8.21 -11.48
N PHE A 91 -5.09 -7.29 -10.59
CA PHE A 91 -3.85 -7.42 -9.84
C PHE A 91 -3.99 -8.50 -8.75
N GLY A 92 -2.87 -9.10 -8.34
CA GLY A 92 -2.87 -10.24 -7.42
C GLY A 92 -3.41 -9.93 -6.03
N ASP A 93 -3.28 -8.68 -5.57
CA ASP A 93 -3.78 -8.20 -4.28
C ASP A 93 -5.32 -8.17 -4.21
N LEU A 94 -5.98 -7.84 -5.32
CA LEU A 94 -7.43 -7.83 -5.45
C LEU A 94 -8.07 -9.23 -5.46
N MET A 95 -7.30 -10.28 -5.77
CA MET A 95 -7.83 -11.66 -5.87
C MET A 95 -8.50 -12.17 -4.60
N ARG A 96 -8.04 -11.69 -3.43
CA ARG A 96 -8.49 -12.15 -2.11
C ARG A 96 -9.41 -11.17 -1.40
N VAL A 97 -9.74 -10.03 -2.02
CA VAL A 97 -10.64 -9.06 -1.40
C VAL A 97 -12.06 -9.65 -1.39
N PRO A 98 -12.68 -9.79 -0.20
CA PRO A 98 -14.00 -10.39 -0.10
C PRO A 98 -15.09 -9.37 -0.45
N LEU A 99 -16.10 -9.82 -1.19
CA LEU A 99 -17.36 -9.15 -1.41
C LEU A 99 -18.50 -10.15 -1.11
N ASN A 100 -19.36 -9.83 -0.13
CA ASN A 100 -20.47 -10.69 0.29
C ASN A 100 -20.08 -12.14 0.65
N GLY A 101 -18.86 -12.35 1.13
CA GLY A 101 -18.35 -13.67 1.53
C GLY A 101 -17.64 -14.46 0.44
N GLU A 102 -17.57 -13.95 -0.79
CA GLU A 102 -16.80 -14.54 -1.90
C GLU A 102 -15.69 -13.59 -2.37
N SER A 103 -14.64 -14.15 -2.97
CA SER A 103 -13.53 -13.42 -3.59
C SER A 103 -13.42 -13.77 -5.07
N LEU A 104 -12.64 -12.99 -5.84
CA LEU A 104 -12.31 -13.35 -7.23
C LEU A 104 -11.55 -14.69 -7.31
N LEU A 105 -10.84 -15.08 -6.25
CA LEU A 105 -10.22 -16.39 -6.16
C LEU A 105 -11.25 -17.52 -6.07
N ASP A 106 -12.35 -17.30 -5.34
CA ASP A 106 -13.44 -18.27 -5.23
C ASP A 106 -14.17 -18.39 -6.58
N LEU A 107 -14.48 -17.27 -7.23
CA LEU A 107 -15.05 -17.24 -8.59
C LEU A 107 -14.16 -18.02 -9.58
N LYS A 108 -12.85 -17.82 -9.52
CA LYS A 108 -11.89 -18.54 -10.37
C LYS A 108 -11.93 -20.04 -10.11
N SER A 109 -12.05 -20.47 -8.85
CA SER A 109 -12.16 -21.88 -8.50
C SER A 109 -13.45 -22.54 -9.01
N ARG A 110 -14.51 -21.74 -9.21
CA ARG A 110 -15.76 -22.15 -9.88
C ARG A 110 -15.63 -22.24 -11.41
N GLY A 111 -14.46 -21.98 -11.98
CA GLY A 111 -14.19 -22.08 -13.41
C GLY A 111 -14.40 -20.80 -14.21
N LEU A 112 -14.64 -19.66 -13.56
CA LEU A 112 -14.75 -18.37 -14.25
C LEU A 112 -13.36 -17.89 -14.75
N ASP A 113 -13.33 -17.21 -15.89
CA ASP A 113 -12.08 -16.75 -16.52
C ASP A 113 -11.53 -15.49 -15.82
N ILE A 114 -10.74 -15.71 -14.76
CA ILE A 114 -10.11 -14.67 -13.97
C ILE A 114 -8.58 -14.81 -14.03
N ARG A 115 -7.91 -13.79 -14.54
CA ARG A 115 -6.48 -13.80 -14.83
C ARG A 115 -5.76 -12.72 -14.03
N VAL A 116 -4.62 -13.09 -13.43
CA VAL A 116 -3.76 -12.14 -12.72
C VAL A 116 -2.82 -11.48 -13.74
N VAL A 117 -2.72 -10.15 -13.68
CA VAL A 117 -1.84 -9.34 -14.52
C VAL A 117 -0.92 -8.49 -13.64
N TYR A 118 0.24 -8.10 -14.18
CA TYR A 118 1.19 -7.20 -13.50
C TYR A 118 1.14 -5.78 -14.06
N SER A 119 0.47 -5.60 -15.19
CA SER A 119 0.12 -4.31 -15.76
C SER A 119 -1.18 -4.42 -16.55
N PRO A 120 -1.93 -3.32 -16.73
CA PRO A 120 -3.09 -3.30 -17.63
C PRO A 120 -2.73 -3.68 -19.09
N TYR A 121 -1.46 -3.54 -19.47
CA TYR A 121 -0.98 -3.91 -20.80
C TYR A 121 -0.96 -5.44 -21.02
N ASP A 122 -0.76 -6.22 -19.97
CA ASP A 122 -0.79 -7.69 -20.08
C ASP A 122 -2.18 -8.19 -20.50
N SER A 123 -3.25 -7.46 -20.15
CA SER A 123 -4.62 -7.75 -20.56
C SER A 123 -4.83 -7.67 -22.08
N LEU A 124 -3.98 -6.93 -22.81
CA LEU A 124 -4.07 -6.79 -24.27
C LEU A 124 -3.38 -7.91 -25.04
N LYS A 125 -2.55 -8.72 -24.36
CA LYS A 125 -1.78 -9.81 -24.97
C LYS A 125 -2.46 -11.18 -24.88
N MET A 126 -3.71 -11.18 -24.40
CA MET A 126 -4.44 -12.37 -23.95
C MET A 126 -5.54 -12.81 -24.90
#